data_AF-A0A820CXN3-F1
#
_entry.id   AF-A0A820CXN3-F1
#
_cell.length_a   1.000
_cell.length_b   1.000
_cell.length_c   1.000
_cell.angle_alpha   90.00
_cell.angle_beta   90.00
_cell.angle_gamma   90.00
#
_symmetry.space_group_name_H-M   'P 1'
#
loop_
_entity.id
_entity.type
_entity.pdbx_description
1 polymer ?
#
loop_
_entity_poly.entity_id
_entity_poly.type
_entity_poly.pdbx_seq_one_letter_code
_entity_poly.pdbx_strand_id
1 'polypeptide(L)' 'PCESSPCQHQSVCVTKSNRTIHCICRSHYTGKFCEYPGILTND' A
#
# COMPACT_ATOMS: atom_id res chain seq x y z
N PRO A 1 5.51 -13.63 0.88
CA PRO A 1 4.84 -12.33 1.20
C PRO A 1 5.81 -11.16 0.98
N CYS A 2 5.32 -10.01 0.51
CA CYS A 2 6.10 -8.96 -0.18
C CYS A 2 6.89 -9.40 -1.43
N GLU A 3 7.40 -10.63 -1.50
CA GLU A 3 8.04 -11.23 -2.68
C GLU A 3 7.12 -11.22 -3.92
N SER A 4 5.81 -11.33 -3.72
CA SER A 4 4.81 -11.22 -4.79
C SER A 4 4.51 -9.77 -5.21
N SER A 5 5.24 -8.79 -4.66
CA SER A 5 5.05 -7.35 -4.91
C SER A 5 3.59 -6.89 -4.84
N PRO A 6 2.87 -7.14 -3.72
CA PRO A 6 1.44 -6.89 -3.62
C PRO A 6 1.08 -5.39 -3.54
N CYS A 7 1.99 -4.54 -3.08
CA CYS A 7 1.73 -3.10 -2.93
C CYS A 7 1.97 -2.39 -4.27
N GLN A 8 1.00 -1.59 -4.71
CA GLN A 8 1.04 -0.87 -5.97
C GLN A 8 1.76 0.48 -5.86
N HIS A 9 1.98 1.11 -7.02
CA HIS A 9 2.52 2.47 -7.13
C HIS A 9 3.85 2.67 -6.40
N GLN A 10 4.70 1.63 -6.41
CA GLN A 10 6.01 1.62 -5.77
C GLN A 10 5.96 1.95 -4.25
N SER A 11 4.83 1.60 -3.62
CA SER A 11 4.64 1.71 -2.17
C SER A 11 5.50 0.70 -1.41
N VAL A 12 5.77 0.98 -0.14
CA VAL A 12 6.63 0.12 0.68
C VAL A 12 5.82 -1.08 1.18
N CYS A 13 6.34 -2.29 0.96
CA CYS A 13 5.74 -3.51 1.46
C CYS A 13 6.44 -3.98 2.74
N VAL A 14 5.66 -4.28 3.77
CA VAL A 14 6.14 -4.83 5.04
C VAL A 14 5.42 -6.15 5.32
N THR A 15 6.19 -7.22 5.54
CA THR A 15 5.66 -8.49 6.06
C THR A 15 5.77 -8.49 7.58
N LYS A 16 4.63 -8.60 8.27
CA LYS A 16 4.58 -8.69 9.73
C LYS A 16 4.88 -10.11 10.22
N SER A 17 5.18 -10.27 11.51
CA SER A 17 5.57 -11.55 12.13
C SER A 17 4.54 -12.67 11.95
N ASN A 18 3.26 -12.33 11.79
CA ASN A 18 2.16 -13.26 11.50
C ASN A 18 1.98 -13.55 9.99
N ARG A 19 2.99 -13.26 9.16
CA ARG A 19 2.95 -13.34 7.69
C ARG A 19 1.90 -12.46 7.01
N THR A 20 1.30 -11.51 7.72
CA THR A 20 0.38 -10.55 7.08
C THR A 20 1.16 -9.48 6.32
N ILE A 21 0.54 -9.01 5.23
CA ILE A 21 1.08 -7.92 4.41
C ILE A 21 0.52 -6.61 4.92
N HIS A 22 1.39 -5.61 5.03
CA HIS A 22 1.04 -4.24 5.29
C HIS A 22 1.74 -3.33 4.29
N CYS A 23 0.97 -2.57 3.53
CA CYS A 23 1.49 -1.61 2.57
C CYS A 23 1.50 -0.21 3.19
N ILE A 24 2.65 0.45 3.13
CA ILE A 24 2.78 1.87 3.49
C ILE A 24 2.66 2.65 2.19
N CYS A 25 1.50 3.27 1.99
CA CYS A 25 1.20 3.99 0.76
C CYS A 25 2.00 5.28 0.65
N ARG A 26 2.43 5.59 -0.57
CA ARG A 26 2.96 6.91 -0.90
C ARG A 26 1.85 7.97 -0.81
N SER A 27 2.24 9.22 -0.67
CA SER A 27 1.31 10.35 -0.71
C SER A 27 0.39 10.25 -1.94
N HIS A 28 -0.89 10.54 -1.73
CA HIS A 28 -1.95 10.44 -2.73
C HIS A 28 -2.32 9.02 -3.17
N TYR A 29 -2.00 7.98 -2.38
CA TYR A 29 -2.52 6.62 -2.58
C TYR A 29 -3.10 6.04 -1.30
N THR A 30 -4.09 5.17 -1.44
CA THR A 30 -4.82 4.52 -0.34
C THR A 30 -5.31 3.13 -0.76
N GLY A 31 -5.93 2.41 0.18
CA GLY A 31 -6.33 1.02 0.01
C GLY A 31 -5.36 0.04 0.66
N LYS A 32 -5.76 -1.23 0.74
CA LYS A 32 -4.97 -2.28 1.40
C LYS A 32 -3.63 -2.51 0.70
N PHE A 33 -3.62 -2.32 -0.61
CA PHE A 33 -2.49 -2.50 -1.50
C PHE A 33 -2.05 -1.20 -2.17
N CYS A 34 -2.52 -0.05 -1.67
CA CYS A 34 -2.25 1.27 -2.26
C CYS A 34 -2.71 1.36 -3.72
N GLU A 35 -3.80 0.67 -4.06
CA GLU A 35 -4.34 0.52 -5.40
C GLU A 35 -5.21 1.72 -5.84
N TYR A 36 -5.65 2.55 -4.89
CA TYR A 36 -6.52 3.68 -5.16
C TYR A 36 -5.76 5.01 -5.04
N PRO A 37 -5.99 5.98 -5.93
CA PRO A 37 -5.55 7.36 -5.72
C PRO A 37 -6.23 7.95 -4.47
N GLY A 38 -5.45 8.24 -3.44
CA GLY A 38 -5.85 8.97 -2.24
C GLY A 38 -5.83 10.47 -2.49
N ILE A 39 -6.43 10.92 -3.59
CA ILE A 39 -6.59 12.36 -3.86
C ILE A 39 -7.29 12.95 -2.64
N LEU A 40 -6.64 13.96 -2.03
CA LEU A 40 -7.32 14.91 -1.18
C LEU A 40 -8.25 15.70 -2.11
N THR A 41 -9.39 15.11 -2.51
CA THR A 41 -10.46 15.90 -3.09
C THR A 41 -10.92 16.79 -1.95
N ASN A 42 -10.40 18.02 -1.92
CA ASN A 42 -11.08 19.10 -1.25
C ASN A 42 -12.45 19.19 -1.94
N ASP A 43 -13.45 18.56 -1.32
CA ASP A 43 -14.83 19.01 -1.41
C ASP A 43 -14.90 20.43 -0.82
#